data_AF-A0A9X2MY71-F1
#
_entry.id   AF-A0A9X2MY71-F1
#
_cell.length_a   1.000
_cell.length_b   1.000
_cell.length_c   1.000
_cell.angle_alpha   90.00
_cell.angle_beta   90.00
_cell.angle_gamma   90.00
#
_symmetry.space_group_name_H-M   'P 1'
#
loop_
_entity.id
_entity.type
_entity.pdbx_description
1 polymer ?
#
loop_
_entity_poly.entity_id
_entity_poly.type
_entity_poly.pdbx_seq_one_letter_code
_entity_poly.pdbx_strand_id
1 'polypeptide(L)'
;GPDGAGHYVKMVHNGIEYGDMQLICEAYDLLQNVLGVTTEELHEIFTEWNKGELDSYLIEITRDIFAKYDPETGKPMVDVILDSAGQKGTGKWTSQSSLDLGVPLSIITESVFTRFLSAMKEERVAASKV
;
A
#
# COMPACT_ATOMS: atom_id res chain seq x y z
N GLY A 1 -14.82 -23.27 9.27
CA GLY A 1 -16.17 -23.17 9.88
C GLY A 1 -17.23 -23.49 8.84
N PRO A 2 -18.51 -23.61 9.25
CA PRO A 2 -19.63 -23.84 8.33
C PRO A 2 -19.92 -22.62 7.44
N ASP A 3 -20.76 -22.82 6.41
CA ASP A 3 -21.31 -21.78 5.53
C ASP A 3 -20.25 -20.83 4.94
N GLY A 4 -20.49 -19.52 5.01
CA GLY A 4 -19.64 -18.46 4.45
C GLY A 4 -18.35 -18.18 5.24
N ALA A 5 -18.01 -18.96 6.26
CA ALA A 5 -16.86 -18.68 7.13
C ALA A 5 -15.53 -18.56 6.35
N GLY A 6 -15.31 -19.41 5.34
CA GLY A 6 -14.10 -19.34 4.51
C GLY A 6 -14.01 -18.05 3.70
N HIS A 7 -15.13 -17.59 3.13
CA HIS A 7 -15.20 -16.32 2.40
C HIS A 7 -14.99 -15.13 3.32
N TYR A 8 -15.55 -15.17 4.54
CA TYR A 8 -15.37 -14.11 5.52
C TYR A 8 -13.90 -13.97 5.95
N VAL A 9 -13.22 -15.09 6.23
CA VAL A 9 -11.78 -15.06 6.56
C VAL A 9 -10.97 -14.50 5.39
N LYS A 10 -11.30 -14.86 4.15
CA LYS A 10 -10.60 -14.30 2.97
C LYS A 10 -10.85 -12.79 2.80
N MET A 11 -12.08 -12.33 3.05
CA MET A 11 -12.40 -10.90 3.07
C MET A 11 -11.52 -10.17 4.09
N VAL A 12 -11.46 -10.66 5.34
CA VAL A 12 -10.60 -10.09 6.39
C VAL A 12 -9.12 -10.10 5.97
N HIS A 13 -8.61 -11.18 5.40
CA HIS A 13 -7.25 -11.26 4.87
C HIS A 13 -6.97 -10.17 3.82
N ASN A 14 -7.90 -9.92 2.88
CA ASN A 14 -7.74 -8.82 1.93
C ASN A 14 -7.79 -7.43 2.58
N GLY A 15 -8.53 -7.28 3.69
CA GLY A 15 -8.47 -6.06 4.50
C GLY A 15 -7.09 -5.86 5.13
N ILE A 16 -6.53 -6.91 5.74
CA ILE A 16 -5.19 -6.89 6.34
C ILE A 16 -4.14 -6.54 5.28
N GLU A 17 -4.20 -7.17 4.11
CA GLU A 17 -3.30 -6.88 2.97
C GLU A 17 -3.34 -5.39 2.57
N TYR A 18 -4.51 -4.74 2.60
CA TYR A 18 -4.61 -3.30 2.28
C TYR A 18 -3.90 -2.46 3.35
N GLY A 19 -4.06 -2.82 4.63
CA GLY A 19 -3.36 -2.17 5.74
C GLY A 19 -1.85 -2.31 5.61
N ASP A 20 -1.35 -3.52 5.38
CA ASP A 20 0.08 -3.79 5.26
C ASP A 20 0.72 -3.02 4.09
N MET A 21 0.09 -3.06 2.92
CA MET A 21 0.55 -2.28 1.76
C MET A 21 0.57 -0.77 2.05
N GLN A 22 -0.47 -0.25 2.71
CA GLN A 22 -0.56 1.17 3.03
C GLN A 22 0.54 1.60 4.01
N LEU A 23 0.80 0.81 5.05
CA LEU A 23 1.87 1.08 6.02
C LEU A 23 3.26 1.06 5.36
N ILE A 24 3.48 0.12 4.43
CA ILE A 24 4.72 0.07 3.62
C ILE A 24 4.83 1.32 2.74
N CYS A 25 3.75 1.76 2.09
CA CYS A 25 3.74 2.99 1.30
C CYS A 25 4.04 4.24 2.13
N GLU A 26 3.53 4.32 3.38
CA GLU A 26 3.84 5.44 4.29
C GLU A 26 5.30 5.45 4.73
N ALA A 27 5.86 4.28 5.04
CA ALA A 27 7.29 4.18 5.34
C ALA A 27 8.15 4.62 4.15
N TYR A 28 7.80 4.18 2.93
CA TYR A 28 8.42 4.62 1.69
C TYR A 28 8.34 6.14 1.50
N ASP A 29 7.13 6.72 1.65
CA ASP A 29 6.90 8.16 1.48
C ASP A 29 7.72 9.00 2.47
N LEU A 30 7.79 8.57 3.74
CA LEU A 30 8.61 9.23 4.75
C LEU A 30 10.11 9.17 4.43
N LEU A 31 10.62 8.00 4.04
CA LEU A 31 12.03 7.84 3.67
C LEU A 31 12.38 8.72 2.46
N GLN A 32 11.54 8.72 1.42
CA GLN A 32 11.81 9.45 0.19
C GLN A 32 11.62 10.96 0.38
N ASN A 33 10.45 11.40 0.85
CA ASN A 33 10.06 12.81 0.82
C ASN A 33 10.53 13.60 2.06
N VAL A 34 10.76 12.93 3.20
CA VAL A 34 11.25 13.61 4.42
C VAL A 34 12.76 13.44 4.58
N LEU A 35 13.29 12.24 4.34
CA LEU A 35 14.71 11.96 4.53
C LEU A 35 15.54 12.07 3.23
N GLY A 36 14.91 12.18 2.07
CA GLY A 36 15.60 12.31 0.79
C GLY A 36 16.31 11.03 0.35
N VAL A 37 15.90 9.87 0.87
CA VAL A 37 16.49 8.57 0.56
C VAL A 37 16.25 8.24 -0.91
N THR A 38 17.29 7.82 -1.62
CA THR A 38 17.16 7.47 -3.06
C THR A 38 16.53 6.09 -3.24
N THR A 39 16.08 5.80 -4.46
CA THR A 39 15.48 4.49 -4.77
C THR A 39 16.46 3.33 -4.58
N GLU A 40 17.74 3.55 -4.84
CA GLU A 40 18.80 2.58 -4.57
C GLU A 40 18.98 2.34 -3.06
N GLU A 41 18.97 3.41 -2.25
CA GLU A 41 19.05 3.29 -0.79
C GLU A 41 17.79 2.62 -0.21
N LEU A 42 16.61 2.88 -0.77
CA LEU A 42 15.36 2.20 -0.43
C LEU A 42 15.46 0.69 -0.69
N HIS A 43 16.06 0.28 -1.82
CA HIS A 43 16.31 -1.14 -2.09
C HIS A 43 17.14 -1.80 -0.99
N GLU A 44 18.22 -1.15 -0.53
CA GLU A 44 19.09 -1.67 0.53
C GLU A 44 18.37 -1.71 1.89
N ILE A 45 17.61 -0.66 2.25
CA ILE A 45 16.84 -0.61 3.50
C ILE A 45 15.81 -1.74 3.54
N PHE A 46 15.00 -1.91 2.50
CA PHE A 46 13.99 -2.96 2.44
C PHE A 46 14.63 -4.36 2.32
N THR A 47 15.83 -4.48 1.73
CA THR A 47 16.62 -5.71 1.77
C THR A 47 16.99 -6.11 3.19
N GLU A 48 17.38 -5.13 4.02
CA GLU A 48 17.74 -5.40 5.41
C GLU A 48 16.52 -5.69 6.28
N TRP A 49 15.43 -4.94 6.11
CA TRP A 49 14.17 -5.20 6.81
C TRP A 49 13.64 -6.61 6.53
N ASN A 50 13.78 -7.11 5.31
CA ASN A 50 13.35 -8.46 4.93
C ASN A 50 14.19 -9.58 5.56
N LYS A 51 15.28 -9.29 6.28
CA LYS A 51 16.06 -10.29 7.03
C LYS A 51 15.75 -10.27 8.52
N GLY A 52 14.97 -9.29 8.97
CA GLY A 52 14.64 -9.05 10.37
C GLY A 52 13.20 -9.41 10.71
N GLU A 53 12.62 -8.67 11.65
CA GLU A 53 11.25 -8.88 12.12
C GLU A 53 10.17 -8.60 11.06
N LEU A 54 10.52 -7.86 10.01
CA LEU A 54 9.65 -7.51 8.90
C LEU A 54 9.74 -8.51 7.73
N ASP A 55 10.45 -9.63 7.88
CA ASP A 55 10.51 -10.69 6.87
C ASP A 55 9.09 -11.14 6.46
N SER A 56 8.72 -10.75 5.25
CA SER A 56 7.39 -10.98 4.71
C SER A 56 7.40 -10.83 3.20
N TYR A 57 6.46 -11.50 2.55
CA TYR A 57 6.34 -11.44 1.09
C TYR A 57 6.15 -10.00 0.57
N LEU A 58 5.38 -9.16 1.28
CA LEU A 58 5.16 -7.76 0.85
C LEU A 58 6.43 -6.91 0.95
N ILE A 59 7.27 -7.12 1.96
CA ILE A 59 8.57 -6.43 2.07
C ILE A 59 9.54 -6.94 0.99
N GLU A 60 9.57 -8.25 0.74
CA GLU A 60 10.39 -8.86 -0.31
C GLU A 60 10.08 -8.28 -1.70
N ILE A 61 8.80 -8.22 -2.09
CA ILE A 61 8.45 -7.66 -3.40
C ILE A 61 8.67 -6.15 -3.45
N THR A 62 8.53 -5.44 -2.33
CA THR A 62 8.80 -4.00 -2.27
C THR A 62 10.28 -3.71 -2.52
N ARG A 63 11.17 -4.48 -1.88
CA ARG A 63 12.61 -4.49 -2.19
C ARG A 63 12.84 -4.69 -3.69
N ASP A 64 12.22 -5.72 -4.28
CA ASP A 64 12.44 -6.07 -5.69
C ASP A 64 11.91 -5.00 -6.66
N ILE A 65 10.83 -4.30 -6.29
CA ILE A 65 10.27 -3.18 -7.05
C ILE A 65 11.28 -2.04 -7.17
N PHE A 66 11.99 -1.69 -6.09
CA PHE A 66 13.00 -0.63 -6.13
C PHE A 66 14.21 -0.94 -7.03
N ALA A 67 14.47 -2.22 -7.32
CA ALA A 67 15.51 -2.63 -8.25
C ALA A 67 15.07 -2.61 -9.73
N LYS A 68 13.82 -2.24 -10.03
CA LYS A 68 13.31 -2.18 -11.42
C LYS A 68 13.49 -0.78 -11.99
N TYR A 69 14.00 -0.72 -13.21
CA TYR A 69 14.14 0.50 -14.00
C TYR A 69 13.29 0.39 -15.26
N ASP A 70 12.73 1.52 -15.65
CA ASP A 70 12.00 1.67 -16.89
C ASP A 70 12.98 1.73 -18.08
N PRO A 71 12.85 0.84 -19.09
CA PRO A 71 13.80 0.78 -20.21
C PRO A 71 13.72 1.98 -21.15
N GLU A 72 12.61 2.73 -21.15
CA GLU A 72 12.42 3.88 -22.04
C GLU A 72 13.04 5.17 -21.46
N THR A 73 12.81 5.43 -20.17
CA THR A 73 13.27 6.64 -19.49
C THR A 73 14.58 6.46 -18.71
N GLY A 74 14.96 5.22 -18.41
CA GLY A 74 16.10 4.89 -17.55
C GLY A 74 15.90 5.24 -16.08
N LYS A 75 14.69 5.66 -15.67
CA LYS A 75 14.35 6.00 -14.28
C LYS A 75 13.90 4.77 -13.51
N PRO A 76 13.91 4.79 -12.16
CA PRO A 76 13.27 3.75 -11.38
C PRO A 76 11.80 3.59 -11.79
N MET A 77 11.36 2.33 -11.97
CA MET A 77 10.02 1.99 -12.45
C MET A 77 8.93 2.58 -11.55
N VAL A 78 9.16 2.59 -10.23
CA VAL A 78 8.23 3.15 -9.24
C VAL A 78 7.94 4.63 -9.46
N ASP A 79 8.90 5.40 -10.00
CA ASP A 79 8.79 6.85 -10.18
C ASP A 79 8.00 7.23 -11.45
N VAL A 80 7.77 6.28 -12.36
CA VAL A 80 7.04 6.51 -13.61
C VAL A 80 5.65 5.89 -13.62
N ILE A 81 5.29 5.13 -12.58
CA ILE A 81 3.95 4.58 -12.39
C ILE A 81 3.00 5.68 -11.90
N LEU A 82 1.82 5.75 -12.49
CA LEU A 82 0.76 6.66 -12.04
C LEU A 82 0.32 6.32 -10.61
N ASP A 83 0.37 7.30 -9.71
CA ASP A 83 -0.01 7.24 -8.29
C ASP A 83 -1.54 7.24 -8.09
N SER A 84 -2.22 6.29 -8.73
CA SER A 84 -3.67 6.09 -8.63
C SER A 84 -3.96 4.60 -8.40
N ALA A 85 -4.16 4.22 -7.14
CA ALA A 85 -4.34 2.84 -6.74
C ALA A 85 -5.73 2.30 -7.13
N GLY A 86 -5.75 1.21 -7.91
CA GLY A 86 -6.96 0.43 -8.17
C GLY A 86 -7.39 -0.41 -6.96
N GLN A 87 -8.67 -0.80 -6.95
CA GLN A 87 -9.22 -1.75 -5.97
C GLN A 87 -10.44 -2.50 -6.53
N LYS A 88 -10.67 -3.74 -6.06
CA LYS A 88 -11.76 -4.61 -6.52
C LYS A 88 -12.94 -4.71 -5.55
N GLY A 89 -12.94 -3.90 -4.48
CA GLY A 89 -14.03 -3.83 -3.49
C GLY A 89 -13.88 -4.73 -2.27
N THR A 90 -13.01 -5.74 -2.28
CA THR A 90 -12.88 -6.69 -1.17
C THR A 90 -12.37 -6.05 0.13
N GLY A 91 -11.42 -5.11 0.07
CA GLY A 91 -10.96 -4.35 1.24
C GLY A 91 -12.06 -3.45 1.83
N LYS A 92 -12.93 -2.90 0.97
CA LYS A 92 -14.10 -2.12 1.40
C LYS A 92 -15.09 -2.98 2.19
N TRP A 93 -15.34 -4.22 1.77
CA TRP A 93 -16.27 -5.12 2.48
C TRP A 93 -15.84 -5.40 3.91
N THR A 94 -14.54 -5.55 4.17
CA THR A 94 -14.00 -5.71 5.53
C THR A 94 -14.33 -4.50 6.41
N SER A 95 -14.17 -3.30 5.88
CA SER A 95 -14.47 -2.05 6.60
C SER A 95 -15.98 -1.84 6.80
N GLN A 96 -16.82 -2.27 5.84
CA GLN A 96 -18.26 -2.22 6.02
C GLN A 96 -18.71 -3.19 7.11
N SER A 97 -18.19 -4.42 7.09
CA SER A 97 -18.51 -5.43 8.10
C SER A 97 -18.06 -5.02 9.51
N SER A 98 -16.96 -4.28 9.66
CA SER A 98 -16.53 -3.80 10.98
C SER A 98 -17.50 -2.75 11.55
N LEU A 99 -18.03 -1.88 10.70
CA LEU A 99 -19.08 -0.92 11.07
C LEU A 99 -20.37 -1.64 11.48
N ASP A 100 -20.82 -2.62 10.70
CA ASP A 100 -22.03 -3.41 11.02
C ASP A 100 -21.91 -4.15 12.36
N LEU A 101 -20.71 -4.63 12.69
CA LEU A 101 -20.42 -5.34 13.94
C LEU A 101 -20.06 -4.42 15.12
N GLY A 102 -19.90 -3.11 14.90
CA GLY A 102 -19.45 -2.17 15.92
C GLY A 102 -18.02 -2.44 16.42
N VAL A 103 -17.16 -2.99 15.58
CA VAL A 103 -15.76 -3.31 15.92
C VAL A 103 -14.83 -2.25 15.31
N PRO A 104 -13.96 -1.60 16.10
CA PRO A 104 -13.05 -0.59 15.58
C PRO A 104 -11.99 -1.22 14.65
N LEU A 105 -11.87 -0.68 13.43
CA LEU A 105 -10.94 -1.18 12.41
C LEU A 105 -10.29 -0.04 11.60
N SER A 106 -9.74 0.96 12.30
CA SER A 106 -9.26 2.21 11.69
C SER A 106 -8.21 2.01 10.60
N ILE A 107 -7.13 1.26 10.84
CA ILE A 107 -6.00 1.12 9.90
C ILE A 107 -6.46 0.60 8.53
N ILE A 108 -7.27 -0.46 8.52
CA ILE A 108 -7.77 -1.05 7.28
C ILE A 108 -8.77 -0.09 6.61
N THR A 109 -9.62 0.58 7.38
CA THR A 109 -10.56 1.56 6.81
C THR A 109 -9.84 2.76 6.19
N GLU A 110 -8.81 3.29 6.84
CA GLU A 110 -8.00 4.37 6.28
C GLU A 110 -7.24 3.92 5.03
N SER A 111 -6.71 2.68 5.00
CA SER A 111 -6.07 2.15 3.79
C SER A 111 -7.02 2.09 2.57
N VAL A 112 -8.32 1.91 2.80
CA VAL A 112 -9.33 1.99 1.75
C VAL A 112 -9.54 3.44 1.30
N PHE A 113 -9.62 4.37 2.24
CA PHE A 113 -9.77 5.80 1.93
C PHE A 113 -8.55 6.39 1.23
N THR A 114 -7.33 6.00 1.60
CA THR A 114 -6.11 6.45 0.91
C THR A 114 -6.09 6.01 -0.56
N ARG A 115 -6.60 4.81 -0.87
CA ARG A 115 -6.78 4.39 -2.28
C ARG A 115 -7.79 5.28 -3.00
N PHE A 116 -8.91 5.63 -2.37
CA PHE A 116 -9.88 6.57 -2.97
C PHE A 116 -9.24 7.94 -3.21
N LEU A 117 -8.49 8.46 -2.24
CA LEU A 117 -7.77 9.73 -2.36
C LEU A 117 -6.74 9.70 -3.50
N SER A 118 -6.01 8.59 -3.66
CA SER A 118 -5.05 8.42 -4.76
C SER A 118 -5.74 8.48 -6.13
N ALA A 119 -6.95 7.93 -6.26
CA ALA A 119 -7.73 7.92 -7.49
C ALA A 119 -8.23 9.33 -7.88
N MET A 120 -8.36 10.25 -6.92
CA MET A 120 -8.72 11.65 -7.16
C MET A 120 -7.52 12.48 -7.68
N LYS A 121 -6.78 11.94 -8.67
CA LYS A 121 -5.50 12.51 -9.13
C LYS A 121 -5.64 13.94 -9.66
N GLU A 122 -6.64 14.20 -10.51
CA GLU A 122 -6.87 15.53 -11.08
C GLU A 122 -7.14 16.57 -9.99
N GLU A 123 -7.97 16.21 -9.01
CA GLU A 123 -8.27 17.06 -7.86
C GLU A 123 -7.03 17.32 -7.00
N ARG A 124 -6.20 16.29 -6.73
CA ARG A 124 -4.94 16.46 -5.98
C ARG A 124 -3.95 17.38 -6.71
N VAL A 125 -3.83 17.25 -8.03
CA VAL A 125 -2.94 18.10 -8.84
C VAL A 125 -3.46 19.54 -8.92
N ALA A 126 -4.77 19.75 -8.92
CA ALA A 126 -5.34 21.09 -8.82
C ALA A 126 -5.10 21.70 -7.43
N ALA A 127 -5.31 20.90 -6.36
CA ALA A 127 -5.13 21.33 -4.97
C ALA A 127 -3.67 21.64 -4.61
N SER A 128 -2.67 21.00 -5.24
CA SER A 128 -1.26 21.27 -4.94
C SER A 128 -0.73 22.62 -5.45
N LYS A 129 -1.56 23.39 -6.17
CA LYS A 129 -1.19 24.69 -6.77
C LYS A 129 -1.81 25.89 -6.05
N VAL A 130 -2.62 25.67 -5.02
CA VAL A 130 -3.29 26.69 -4.21
C VAL A 130 -2.81 26.65 -2.78
#